data_AF-A0A316AB86-F1
#
_entry.id   AF-A0A316AB86-F1
#
_cell.length_a   1.000
_cell.length_b   1.000
_cell.length_c   1.000
_cell.angle_alpha   90.00
_cell.angle_beta   90.00
_cell.angle_gamma   90.00
#
_symmetry.space_group_name_H-M   'P 1'
#
loop_
_entity.id
_entity.type
_entity.pdbx_description
1 polymer ?
#
loop_
_entity_poly.entity_id
_entity_poly.type
_entity_poly.pdbx_seq_one_letter_code
_entity_poly.pdbx_strand_id
1 'polypeptide(L)'
;MNGRKKLLLALGITAGILVCIYCGVSIYFINHFYHGTKIVDVDFSMKTADEADAYFAKQIDTYSLAVSPKEGAKEKITGSEISMKYKKTGGLKKALKDQSAFLWPSMFWKKQDIQMKMEFDYDQKQLVDRIQSLKSFQNEDKSDPVGAKPEFDGNKFVIKPEVLGTKVDQEVMQEKIIGAIDGLKDTLDMDKEECYLKPKYTSESKEVAAARDALNDYCRASIIYDMPPQQEVVDKQLISTWLSWDENMNVTFHEDQVREYMNQFAAKYETLYGTRPLTTPWGKATEVSGGTYGWAIDEAAEAEVLIASIKNGDIVTKEPPYIQRAAVHEAQDWGKTFIEVDLSEQYMWYIVDGNVVFETAVVTGKPYEHSTPPGVYDLLWKTTNTVLVGNIVPETGEPEYRTPVNYWMPITYSGIGFHDATWQPAFGGGLYWSNGSHGCINMPLDGAGTLYSMISPGTPAVMHY
;
A
#
# COMPACT_ATOMS: atom_id res chain seq x y z
N MET A 1 111.12 24.26 36.90
CA MET A 1 109.73 24.11 37.41
C MET A 1 109.24 22.70 37.10
N ASN A 2 109.16 21.81 38.11
CA ASN A 2 108.92 20.36 37.97
C ASN A 2 107.56 20.04 37.31
N GLY A 3 107.53 19.05 36.41
CA GLY A 3 106.35 18.67 35.60
C GLY A 3 105.05 18.43 36.40
N ARG A 4 105.14 18.04 37.67
CA ARG A 4 103.98 17.88 38.58
C ARG A 4 103.22 19.19 38.86
N LYS A 5 103.91 20.34 39.01
CA LYS A 5 103.22 21.62 39.30
C LYS A 5 102.51 22.19 38.07
N LYS A 6 103.07 21.99 36.87
CA LYS A 6 102.39 22.35 35.60
C LYS A 6 101.18 21.45 35.32
N LEU A 7 101.28 20.16 35.64
CA LEU A 7 100.17 19.21 35.51
C LEU A 7 99.02 19.52 36.48
N LEU A 8 99.30 19.84 37.75
CA LEU A 8 98.28 20.22 38.73
C LEU A 8 97.61 21.55 38.40
N LEU A 9 98.37 22.54 37.89
CA LEU A 9 97.80 23.81 37.43
C LEU A 9 96.92 23.61 36.19
N ALA A 10 97.37 22.79 35.22
CA ALA A 10 96.58 22.45 34.05
C ALA A 10 95.30 21.70 34.43
N LEU A 11 95.37 20.69 35.31
CA LEU A 11 94.21 19.96 35.81
C LEU A 11 93.24 20.85 36.60
N GLY A 12 93.75 21.79 37.41
CA GLY A 12 92.93 22.75 38.15
C GLY A 12 92.21 23.75 37.22
N ILE A 13 92.90 24.25 36.19
CA ILE A 13 92.30 25.11 35.17
C ILE A 13 91.24 24.33 34.37
N THR A 14 91.54 23.09 33.96
CA THR A 14 90.58 22.24 33.25
C THR A 14 89.37 21.88 34.11
N ALA A 15 89.56 21.55 35.39
CA ALA A 15 88.46 21.29 36.32
C ALA A 15 87.62 22.55 36.57
N GLY A 16 88.25 23.71 36.71
CA GLY A 16 87.56 24.99 36.80
C GLY A 16 86.71 25.29 35.56
N ILE A 17 87.26 25.08 34.37
CA ILE A 17 86.53 25.22 33.11
C ILE A 17 85.36 24.24 33.04
N LEU A 18 85.54 22.98 33.43
CA LEU A 18 84.48 21.97 33.43
C LEU A 18 83.35 22.31 34.42
N VAL A 19 83.67 22.85 35.59
CA VAL A 19 82.68 23.35 36.56
C VAL A 19 81.94 24.55 36.00
N CYS A 20 82.64 25.50 35.38
CA CYS A 20 82.00 26.65 34.73
C CYS A 20 81.07 26.22 33.59
N ILE A 21 81.48 25.25 32.77
CA ILE A 21 80.63 24.68 31.71
C ILE A 21 79.42 23.97 32.32
N TYR A 22 79.63 23.13 33.33
CA TYR A 22 78.54 22.41 34.00
C TYR A 22 77.51 23.36 34.60
N CYS A 23 77.96 24.40 35.32
CA CYS A 23 77.09 25.43 35.88
C CYS A 23 76.41 26.26 34.80
N GLY A 24 77.10 26.62 33.71
CA GLY A 24 76.51 27.34 32.58
C GLY A 24 75.41 26.54 31.89
N VAL A 25 75.64 25.25 31.64
CA VAL A 25 74.64 24.33 31.07
C VAL A 25 73.49 24.10 32.05
N SER A 26 73.77 23.96 33.34
CA SER A 26 72.74 23.84 34.38
C SER A 26 71.87 25.10 34.43
N ILE A 27 72.45 26.31 34.38
CA ILE A 27 71.70 27.57 34.35
C ILE A 27 70.82 27.66 33.10
N TYR A 28 71.31 27.19 31.95
CA TYR A 28 70.52 27.15 30.72
C TYR A 28 69.25 26.29 30.87
N PHE A 29 69.38 25.09 31.47
CA PHE A 29 68.26 24.17 31.70
C PHE A 29 67.33 24.56 32.87
N ILE A 30 67.58 25.69 33.55
CA ILE A 30 66.58 26.28 34.47
C ILE A 30 65.36 26.77 33.67
N ASN A 31 65.60 27.29 32.47
CA ASN A 31 64.57 27.91 31.64
C ASN A 31 64.23 27.11 30.38
N HIS A 32 65.06 26.13 29.98
CA HIS A 32 64.86 25.33 28.77
C HIS A 32 64.66 23.85 29.09
N PHE A 33 63.78 23.17 28.35
CA PHE A 33 63.61 21.73 28.43
C PHE A 33 64.86 20.98 27.96
N TYR A 34 65.10 19.79 28.50
CA TYR A 34 66.18 18.92 28.02
C TYR A 34 66.05 18.61 26.53
N HIS A 35 67.18 18.40 25.87
CA HIS A 35 67.16 17.87 24.51
C HIS A 35 66.57 16.45 24.51
N GLY A 36 65.71 16.18 23.55
CA GLY A 36 64.88 14.98 23.45
C GLY A 36 63.54 15.07 24.20
N THR A 37 63.16 16.23 24.73
CA THR A 37 61.87 16.40 25.42
C THR A 37 60.72 16.51 24.44
N LYS A 38 59.76 15.59 24.55
CA LYS A 38 58.50 15.62 23.82
C LYS A 38 57.35 15.95 24.75
N ILE A 39 56.47 16.82 24.30
CA ILE A 39 55.23 17.20 25.01
C ILE A 39 54.07 16.96 24.06
N VAL A 40 53.17 16.04 24.42
CA VAL A 40 52.08 15.58 23.52
C VAL A 40 52.66 15.20 22.13
N ASP A 41 53.71 14.38 22.13
CA ASP A 41 54.46 13.90 20.96
C ASP A 41 55.17 14.95 20.08
N VAL A 42 55.07 16.24 20.41
CA VAL A 42 55.78 17.32 19.74
C VAL A 42 57.12 17.59 20.42
N ASP A 43 58.18 17.76 19.64
CA ASP A 43 59.54 18.02 20.15
C ASP A 43 59.70 19.48 20.62
N PHE A 44 60.05 19.64 21.90
CA PHE A 44 60.37 20.91 22.56
C PHE A 44 61.80 20.92 23.13
N SER A 45 62.69 20.13 22.53
CA SER A 45 64.11 20.11 22.86
C SER A 45 64.70 21.51 22.94
N MET A 46 65.33 21.83 24.09
CA MET A 46 66.00 23.12 24.30
C MET A 46 65.06 24.33 24.18
N LYS A 47 63.74 24.14 24.31
CA LYS A 47 62.73 25.21 24.29
C LYS A 47 62.30 25.60 25.70
N THR A 48 61.87 26.83 25.87
CA THR A 48 61.32 27.31 27.14
C THR A 48 59.86 26.89 27.31
N ALA A 49 59.37 26.88 28.56
CA ALA A 49 57.94 26.67 28.82
C ALA A 49 57.05 27.73 28.14
N ASP A 50 57.54 28.98 28.01
CA ASP A 50 56.79 30.04 27.33
C ASP A 50 56.78 29.85 25.80
N GLU A 51 57.86 29.31 25.20
CA GLU A 51 57.86 28.90 23.78
C GLU A 51 56.91 27.72 23.52
N ALA A 52 56.83 26.76 24.44
CA ALA A 52 55.88 25.65 24.35
C ALA A 52 54.42 26.15 24.51
N ASP A 53 54.16 27.01 25.49
CA ASP A 53 52.85 27.68 25.63
C ASP A 53 52.47 28.46 24.37
N ALA A 54 53.42 29.19 23.75
CA ALA A 54 53.18 29.93 22.51
C ALA A 54 52.89 29.01 21.31
N TYR A 55 53.52 27.84 21.24
CA TYR A 55 53.23 26.83 20.23
C TYR A 55 51.81 26.29 20.39
N PHE A 56 51.41 25.87 21.60
CA PHE A 56 50.08 25.34 21.83
C PHE A 56 48.99 26.41 21.70
N ALA A 57 49.27 27.66 22.09
CA ALA A 57 48.40 28.80 21.78
C ALA A 57 48.17 28.93 20.27
N LYS A 58 49.24 28.85 19.46
CA LYS A 58 49.14 28.90 17.99
C LYS A 58 48.36 27.71 17.41
N GLN A 59 48.52 26.51 17.97
CA GLN A 59 47.75 25.33 17.55
C GLN A 59 46.26 25.51 17.84
N ILE A 60 45.90 26.05 19.01
CA ILE A 60 44.51 26.38 19.34
C ILE A 60 43.98 27.52 18.45
N ASP A 61 44.79 28.54 18.16
CA ASP A 61 44.41 29.66 17.28
C ASP A 61 44.11 29.21 15.84
N THR A 62 44.77 28.13 15.38
CA THR A 62 44.60 27.56 14.03
C THR A 62 43.65 26.36 14.01
N TYR A 63 43.07 26.01 15.16
CA TYR A 63 42.14 24.90 15.27
C TYR A 63 40.92 25.12 14.36
N SER A 64 40.51 24.06 13.69
CA SER A 64 39.27 24.03 12.92
C SER A 64 38.70 22.62 12.93
N LEU A 65 37.40 22.54 13.20
CA LEU A 65 36.62 21.32 13.03
C LEU A 65 35.96 21.35 11.65
N ALA A 66 36.24 20.36 10.82
CA ALA A 66 35.53 20.15 9.56
C ALA A 66 34.32 19.24 9.78
N VAL A 67 33.12 19.80 9.68
CA VAL A 67 31.84 19.09 9.75
C VAL A 67 31.50 18.58 8.34
N SER A 68 31.42 17.26 8.19
CA SER A 68 31.18 16.60 6.92
C SER A 68 29.74 16.04 6.89
N PRO A 69 28.80 16.70 6.19
CA PRO A 69 27.47 16.16 5.97
C PRO A 69 27.49 15.07 4.90
N LYS A 70 26.49 14.19 4.94
CA LYS A 70 26.20 13.17 3.91
C LYS A 70 25.94 13.79 2.53
N GLU A 71 25.33 14.97 2.50
CA GLU A 71 25.07 15.73 1.28
C GLU A 71 25.47 17.20 1.46
N GLY A 72 26.09 17.77 0.41
CA GLY A 72 26.53 19.16 0.39
C GLY A 72 28.04 19.34 0.66
N ALA A 73 28.45 20.59 0.81
CA ALA A 73 29.84 20.94 1.07
C ALA A 73 30.19 20.75 2.55
N LYS A 74 31.45 20.37 2.81
CA LYS A 74 31.99 20.38 4.18
C LYS A 74 31.99 21.79 4.74
N GLU A 75 31.49 21.93 5.95
CA GLU A 75 31.48 23.20 6.67
C GLU A 75 32.56 23.19 7.74
N LYS A 76 33.01 24.38 8.14
CA LYS A 76 34.07 24.52 9.13
C LYS A 76 33.61 25.41 10.28
N ILE A 77 33.93 24.97 11.48
CA ILE A 77 33.92 25.81 12.68
C ILE A 77 35.38 26.07 13.01
N THR A 78 35.80 27.33 13.08
CA THR A 78 37.17 27.68 13.47
C THR A 78 37.24 28.09 14.93
N GLY A 79 38.38 27.84 15.58
CA GLY A 79 38.61 28.28 16.96
C GLY A 79 38.41 29.80 17.12
N SER A 80 38.74 30.58 16.10
CA SER A 80 38.53 32.04 16.09
C SER A 80 37.05 32.44 16.13
N GLU A 81 36.16 31.70 15.46
CA GLU A 81 34.72 31.98 15.42
C GLU A 81 34.03 31.78 16.78
N ILE A 82 34.61 30.92 17.63
CA ILE A 82 34.07 30.56 18.95
C ILE A 82 34.89 31.18 20.09
N SER A 83 35.77 32.13 19.79
CA SER A 83 36.67 32.77 20.75
C SER A 83 37.52 31.78 21.57
N MET A 84 37.92 30.67 20.95
CA MET A 84 38.73 29.61 21.58
C MET A 84 40.10 30.16 21.97
N LYS A 85 40.51 29.92 23.22
CA LYS A 85 41.77 30.39 23.77
C LYS A 85 42.44 29.29 24.55
N TYR A 86 43.75 29.14 24.32
CA TYR A 86 44.57 28.28 25.15
C TYR A 86 44.63 28.80 26.60
N LYS A 87 44.37 27.90 27.55
CA LYS A 87 44.37 28.20 28.98
C LYS A 87 45.70 27.78 29.59
N LYS A 88 46.50 28.77 29.98
CA LYS A 88 47.79 28.53 30.64
C LYS A 88 47.57 28.08 32.08
N THR A 89 47.66 26.77 32.33
CA THR A 89 47.45 26.15 33.66
C THR A 89 48.72 26.05 34.50
N GLY A 90 49.86 26.50 33.97
CA GLY A 90 51.16 26.40 34.63
C GLY A 90 51.77 24.98 34.60
N GLY A 91 51.09 23.99 34.00
CA GLY A 91 51.58 22.61 33.89
C GLY A 91 52.94 22.50 33.20
N LEU A 92 53.19 23.27 32.15
CA LEU A 92 54.48 23.31 31.46
C LEU A 92 55.61 23.87 32.32
N LYS A 93 55.33 24.90 33.13
CA LYS A 93 56.31 25.45 34.09
C LYS A 93 56.61 24.46 35.21
N LYS A 94 55.60 23.71 35.64
CA LYS A 94 55.79 22.62 36.62
C LYS A 94 56.66 21.50 36.03
N ALA A 95 56.36 21.04 34.82
CA ALA A 95 57.15 20.02 34.14
C ALA A 95 58.62 20.44 33.94
N LEU A 96 58.84 21.72 33.58
CA LEU A 96 60.17 22.30 33.47
C LEU A 96 60.91 22.33 34.82
N LYS A 97 60.21 22.60 35.92
CA LYS A 97 60.80 22.56 37.26
C LYS A 97 61.15 21.13 37.68
N ASP A 98 60.27 20.17 37.37
CA ASP A 98 60.41 18.77 37.75
C ASP A 98 61.60 18.10 37.04
N GLN A 99 61.97 18.53 35.83
CA GLN A 99 63.16 18.02 35.12
C GLN A 99 64.46 18.25 35.90
N SER A 100 64.50 19.24 36.80
CA SER A 100 65.65 19.60 37.66
C SER A 100 66.93 19.96 36.91
N ALA A 101 67.18 21.25 36.66
CA ALA A 101 68.27 21.75 35.81
C ALA A 101 69.69 21.20 36.08
N PHE A 102 70.01 20.85 37.34
CA PHE A 102 71.31 20.26 37.72
C PHE A 102 71.47 18.79 37.37
N LEU A 103 70.39 18.08 37.00
CA LEU A 103 70.43 16.67 36.60
C LEU A 103 70.52 16.48 35.08
N TRP A 104 70.92 17.53 34.34
CA TRP A 104 70.94 17.52 32.88
C TRP A 104 71.74 16.36 32.26
N PRO A 105 72.83 15.80 32.83
CA PRO A 105 73.49 14.63 32.24
C PRO A 105 72.58 13.40 32.15
N SER A 106 71.50 13.34 32.93
CA SER A 106 70.51 12.26 32.86
C SER A 106 69.75 12.21 31.53
N MET A 107 69.73 13.31 30.76
CA MET A 107 69.11 13.38 29.44
C MET A 107 69.69 12.36 28.44
N PHE A 108 70.95 11.93 28.62
CA PHE A 108 71.60 10.96 27.73
C PHE A 108 71.13 9.51 27.95
N TRP A 109 70.43 9.25 29.06
CA TRP A 109 70.00 7.89 29.43
C TRP A 109 68.51 7.79 29.78
N LYS A 110 67.79 8.91 29.91
CA LYS A 110 66.33 8.94 30.16
C LYS A 110 65.59 9.63 29.02
N LYS A 111 64.55 8.98 28.49
CA LYS A 111 63.58 9.60 27.59
C LYS A 111 62.72 10.60 28.37
N GLN A 112 62.47 11.76 27.78
CA GLN A 112 61.71 12.85 28.38
C GLN A 112 60.39 13.00 27.61
N ASP A 113 59.37 12.28 28.04
CA ASP A 113 58.05 12.28 27.40
C ASP A 113 57.03 12.78 28.42
N ILE A 114 56.40 13.92 28.11
CA ILE A 114 55.44 14.59 28.97
C ILE A 114 54.07 14.50 28.31
N GLN A 115 53.24 13.63 28.88
CA GLN A 115 51.85 13.49 28.52
C GLN A 115 51.02 14.42 29.40
N MET A 116 50.36 15.40 28.79
CA MET A 116 49.50 16.34 29.50
C MET A 116 48.29 16.72 28.65
N LYS A 117 47.15 16.93 29.32
CA LYS A 117 45.94 17.43 28.66
C LYS A 117 46.06 18.94 28.49
N MET A 118 45.94 19.41 27.26
CA MET A 118 45.88 20.86 26.99
C MET A 118 44.51 21.37 27.41
N GLU A 119 44.50 22.44 28.22
CA GLU A 119 43.25 23.11 28.59
C GLU A 119 43.03 24.33 27.68
N PHE A 120 41.78 24.53 27.30
CA PHE A 120 41.33 25.67 26.51
C PHE A 120 39.95 26.09 27.01
N ASP A 121 39.62 27.36 26.80
CA ASP A 121 38.29 27.90 27.06
C ASP A 121 37.74 28.43 25.72
N TYR A 122 36.43 28.34 25.51
CA TYR A 122 35.72 28.94 24.36
C TYR A 122 34.37 29.50 24.81
N ASP A 123 33.79 30.37 23.98
CA ASP A 123 32.48 30.95 24.24
C ASP A 123 31.39 29.97 23.78
N GLN A 124 30.71 29.34 24.76
CA GLN A 124 29.64 28.37 24.48
C GLN A 124 28.48 28.99 23.68
N LYS A 125 28.18 30.28 23.90
CA LYS A 125 27.11 30.94 23.16
C LYS A 125 27.51 31.14 21.70
N GLN A 126 28.73 31.62 21.45
CA GLN A 126 29.24 31.75 20.07
C GLN A 126 29.32 30.41 19.36
N LEU A 127 29.66 29.32 20.07
CA LEU A 127 29.64 27.98 19.50
C LEU A 127 28.22 27.56 19.09
N VAL A 128 27.23 27.70 19.98
CA VAL A 128 25.84 27.35 19.66
C VAL A 128 25.31 28.21 18.50
N ASP A 129 25.54 29.52 18.52
CA ASP A 129 25.14 30.43 17.44
C ASP A 129 25.81 30.00 16.10
N ARG A 130 27.08 29.60 16.15
CA ARG A 130 27.80 29.11 14.96
C ARG A 130 27.24 27.78 14.46
N ILE A 131 26.96 26.81 15.35
CA ILE A 131 26.34 25.53 14.99
C ILE A 131 24.99 25.78 14.31
N GLN A 132 24.15 26.64 14.90
CA GLN A 132 22.85 26.99 14.33
C GLN A 132 22.96 27.65 12.96
N SER A 133 24.03 28.40 12.68
CA SER A 133 24.26 29.00 11.36
C SER A 133 24.73 28.01 10.26
N LEU A 134 25.07 26.76 10.60
CA LEU A 134 25.51 25.77 9.63
C LEU A 134 24.35 25.34 8.71
N LYS A 135 24.61 25.28 7.40
CA LYS A 135 23.60 24.80 6.44
C LYS A 135 23.23 23.34 6.69
N SER A 136 24.18 22.54 7.18
CA SER A 136 23.97 21.15 7.58
C SER A 136 23.13 20.98 8.85
N PHE A 137 23.03 22.03 9.69
CA PHE A 137 22.19 22.05 10.88
C PHE A 137 20.75 22.50 10.57
N GLN A 138 20.58 23.23 9.47
CA GLN A 138 19.28 23.65 8.98
C GLN A 138 18.59 22.48 8.25
N ASN A 139 17.35 22.19 8.66
CA ASN A 139 16.51 21.14 8.07
C ASN A 139 15.66 21.65 6.88
N GLU A 140 15.84 22.92 6.50
CA GLU A 140 15.25 23.52 5.30
C GLU A 140 15.78 22.78 4.06
N ASP A 141 14.88 22.42 3.14
CA ASP A 141 15.18 21.66 1.90
C ASP A 141 15.79 20.25 2.09
N LYS A 142 15.68 19.66 3.30
CA LYS A 142 16.14 18.30 3.60
C LYS A 142 15.01 17.27 3.55
N SER A 143 15.32 16.06 3.10
CA SER A 143 14.35 14.95 3.03
C SER A 143 14.15 14.29 4.40
N ASP A 144 12.89 13.95 4.71
CA ASP A 144 12.53 13.14 5.87
C ASP A 144 12.98 11.67 5.67
N PRO A 145 13.37 10.97 6.75
CA PRO A 145 13.59 9.53 6.67
C PRO A 145 12.27 8.81 6.38
N VAL A 146 12.32 7.86 5.46
CA VAL A 146 11.17 7.02 5.11
C VAL A 146 11.36 5.66 5.77
N GLY A 147 10.41 5.29 6.63
CA GLY A 147 10.45 4.00 7.31
C GLY A 147 10.28 2.81 6.37
N ALA A 148 10.83 1.67 6.80
CA ALA A 148 10.57 0.40 6.14
C ALA A 148 9.07 0.08 6.16
N LYS A 149 8.58 -0.53 5.10
CA LYS A 149 7.15 -0.82 4.95
C LYS A 149 6.91 -2.09 4.12
N PRO A 150 5.75 -2.75 4.29
CA PRO A 150 5.32 -3.79 3.35
C PRO A 150 5.11 -3.21 1.95
N GLU A 151 5.45 -3.97 0.91
CA GLU A 151 5.17 -3.65 -0.49
C GLU A 151 4.84 -4.94 -1.24
N PHE A 152 3.77 -4.93 -2.04
CA PHE A 152 3.39 -6.09 -2.85
C PHE A 152 4.25 -6.14 -4.12
N ASP A 153 5.03 -7.21 -4.29
CA ASP A 153 5.96 -7.38 -5.42
C ASP A 153 5.31 -7.98 -6.70
N GLY A 154 3.98 -8.10 -6.70
CA GLY A 154 3.20 -8.80 -7.72
C GLY A 154 2.93 -10.28 -7.39
N ASN A 155 3.58 -10.82 -6.35
CA ASN A 155 3.39 -12.19 -5.88
C ASN A 155 3.11 -12.26 -4.37
N LYS A 156 3.81 -11.47 -3.55
CA LYS A 156 3.64 -11.42 -2.09
C LYS A 156 4.05 -10.06 -1.54
N PHE A 157 3.65 -9.77 -0.31
CA PHE A 157 4.19 -8.64 0.43
C PHE A 157 5.62 -8.94 0.90
N VAL A 158 6.54 -8.06 0.54
CA VAL A 158 7.95 -8.03 0.97
C VAL A 158 8.23 -6.77 1.78
N ILE A 159 9.29 -6.79 2.60
CA ILE A 159 9.71 -5.59 3.32
C ILE A 159 10.55 -4.74 2.37
N LYS A 160 10.05 -3.55 2.04
CA LYS A 160 10.85 -2.51 1.42
C LYS A 160 11.68 -1.83 2.51
N PRO A 161 13.02 -1.87 2.45
CA PRO A 161 13.86 -1.26 3.46
C PRO A 161 13.63 0.24 3.60
N GLU A 162 13.94 0.74 4.78
CA GLU A 162 13.94 2.15 5.10
C GLU A 162 14.94 2.92 4.23
N VAL A 163 14.63 4.18 3.96
CA VAL A 163 15.54 5.11 3.29
C VAL A 163 15.87 6.22 4.26
N LEU A 164 17.14 6.33 4.60
CA LEU A 164 17.63 7.40 5.46
C LEU A 164 17.46 8.75 4.75
N GLY A 165 16.79 9.67 5.42
CA GLY A 165 16.67 11.06 4.98
C GLY A 165 17.96 11.83 5.24
N THR A 166 17.91 13.13 4.96
CA THR A 166 19.03 14.05 5.19
C THR A 166 18.76 15.07 6.30
N LYS A 167 17.58 15.02 6.92
CA LYS A 167 17.28 15.84 8.10
C LYS A 167 18.09 15.37 9.29
N VAL A 168 18.68 16.33 9.99
CA VAL A 168 19.47 16.09 11.18
C VAL A 168 18.62 16.14 12.44
N ASP A 169 19.00 15.31 13.40
CA ASP A 169 18.60 15.50 14.78
C ASP A 169 19.45 16.64 15.36
N GLN A 170 18.84 17.80 15.56
CA GLN A 170 19.55 19.01 15.96
C GLN A 170 20.18 18.89 17.36
N GLU A 171 19.55 18.15 18.26
CA GLU A 171 20.07 17.94 19.61
C GLU A 171 21.31 17.04 19.57
N VAL A 172 21.20 15.89 18.87
CA VAL A 172 22.33 14.95 18.70
C VAL A 172 23.47 15.61 17.95
N MET A 173 23.20 16.33 16.86
CA MET A 173 24.24 17.00 16.08
C MET A 173 24.99 18.04 16.92
N GLN A 174 24.28 18.84 17.72
CA GLN A 174 24.90 19.82 18.60
C GLN A 174 25.78 19.15 19.66
N GLU A 175 25.29 18.09 20.31
CA GLU A 175 26.06 17.31 21.29
C GLU A 175 27.35 16.75 20.68
N LYS A 176 27.25 16.16 19.47
CA LYS A 176 28.39 15.57 18.76
C LYS A 176 29.43 16.61 18.34
N ILE A 177 29.00 17.80 17.91
CA ILE A 177 29.93 18.90 17.57
C ILE A 177 30.65 19.39 18.83
N ILE A 178 29.94 19.61 19.94
CA ILE A 178 30.55 20.03 21.21
C ILE A 178 31.56 18.98 21.67
N GLY A 179 31.19 17.71 21.68
CA GLY A 179 32.10 16.61 22.04
C GLY A 179 33.33 16.51 21.13
N ALA A 180 33.19 16.79 19.84
CA ALA A 180 34.32 16.84 18.91
C ALA A 180 35.28 18.01 19.22
N ILE A 181 34.76 19.19 19.55
CA ILE A 181 35.56 20.36 19.94
C ILE A 181 36.26 20.14 21.27
N ASP A 182 35.55 19.62 22.27
CA ASP A 182 36.11 19.28 23.58
C ASP A 182 37.23 18.22 23.49
N GLY A 183 37.13 17.34 22.49
CA GLY A 183 38.13 16.33 22.16
C GLY A 183 39.25 16.80 21.22
N LEU A 184 39.24 18.07 20.76
CA LEU A 184 40.15 18.62 19.75
C LEU A 184 40.21 17.78 18.45
N LYS A 185 39.08 17.19 18.04
CA LYS A 185 38.99 16.47 16.77
C LYS A 185 39.06 17.45 15.60
N ASP A 186 39.75 17.08 14.53
CA ASP A 186 39.83 17.89 13.31
C ASP A 186 38.63 17.69 12.37
N THR A 187 37.91 16.57 12.54
CA THR A 187 36.85 16.14 11.64
C THR A 187 35.67 15.53 12.42
N LEU A 188 34.46 15.84 11.96
CA LEU A 188 33.21 15.20 12.37
C LEU A 188 32.48 14.70 11.13
N ASP A 189 32.30 13.39 11.03
CA ASP A 189 31.53 12.74 9.96
C ASP A 189 30.10 12.49 10.48
N MET A 190 29.14 13.26 9.97
CA MET A 190 27.77 13.28 10.51
C MET A 190 27.04 11.95 10.32
N ASP A 191 27.38 11.19 9.27
CA ASP A 191 26.76 9.89 8.98
C ASP A 191 27.26 8.84 9.98
N LYS A 192 28.58 8.80 10.21
CA LYS A 192 29.20 7.87 11.19
C LYS A 192 28.84 8.17 12.63
N GLU A 193 28.59 9.44 12.95
CA GLU A 193 28.23 9.87 14.30
C GLU A 193 26.71 9.85 14.54
N GLU A 194 25.94 9.32 13.58
CA GLU A 194 24.48 9.13 13.65
C GLU A 194 23.70 10.44 13.91
N CYS A 195 24.13 11.56 13.33
CA CYS A 195 23.50 12.87 13.51
C CYS A 195 22.17 13.05 12.75
N TYR A 196 21.71 12.05 12.01
CA TYR A 196 20.50 12.11 11.18
C TYR A 196 19.27 11.53 11.89
N LEU A 197 18.09 12.10 11.60
CA LEU A 197 16.83 11.55 12.09
C LEU A 197 16.67 10.11 11.62
N LYS A 198 16.38 9.22 12.55
CA LYS A 198 16.15 7.81 12.28
C LYS A 198 14.70 7.60 11.83
N PRO A 199 14.44 6.70 10.86
CA PRO A 199 13.09 6.33 10.51
C PRO A 199 12.39 5.67 11.70
N LYS A 200 11.07 5.85 11.81
CA LYS A 200 10.23 5.21 12.84
C LYS A 200 10.35 3.67 12.81
N TYR A 201 10.46 3.11 11.61
CA TYR A 201 10.60 1.67 11.39
C TYR A 201 11.77 1.37 10.46
N THR A 202 12.47 0.28 10.77
CA THR A 202 13.54 -0.29 9.96
C THR A 202 13.13 -1.66 9.42
N SER A 203 13.91 -2.19 8.49
CA SER A 203 13.71 -3.54 7.93
C SER A 203 13.78 -4.64 9.00
N GLU A 204 14.40 -4.36 10.14
CA GLU A 204 14.49 -5.22 11.32
C GLU A 204 13.34 -4.99 12.33
N SER A 205 12.46 -4.02 12.10
CA SER A 205 11.31 -3.75 12.98
C SER A 205 10.33 -4.91 12.98
N LYS A 206 9.98 -5.40 14.18
CA LYS A 206 9.04 -6.52 14.35
C LYS A 206 7.64 -6.17 13.87
N GLU A 207 7.26 -4.90 13.99
CA GLU A 207 5.97 -4.36 13.55
C GLU A 207 5.82 -4.49 12.04
N VAL A 208 6.87 -4.16 11.27
CA VAL A 208 6.88 -4.27 9.80
C VAL A 208 6.83 -5.73 9.37
N ALA A 209 7.58 -6.61 10.05
CA ALA A 209 7.53 -8.04 9.80
C ALA A 209 6.15 -8.64 10.10
N ALA A 210 5.53 -8.27 11.23
CA ALA A 210 4.20 -8.72 11.61
C ALA A 210 3.13 -8.24 10.62
N ALA A 211 3.19 -6.99 10.18
CA ALA A 211 2.28 -6.46 9.17
C ALA A 211 2.43 -7.19 7.83
N ARG A 212 3.67 -7.41 7.37
CA ARG A 212 3.93 -8.22 6.16
C ARG A 212 3.31 -9.61 6.27
N ASP A 213 3.47 -10.27 7.41
CA ASP A 213 2.95 -11.63 7.62
C ASP A 213 1.42 -11.65 7.63
N ALA A 214 0.78 -10.71 8.33
CA ALA A 214 -0.66 -10.56 8.32
C ALA A 214 -1.22 -10.27 6.91
N LEU A 215 -0.56 -9.40 6.14
CA LEU A 215 -0.95 -9.13 4.75
C LEU A 215 -0.84 -10.39 3.87
N ASN A 216 0.25 -11.14 4.02
CA ASN A 216 0.46 -12.39 3.28
C ASN A 216 -0.51 -13.51 3.69
N ASP A 217 -0.97 -13.52 4.94
CA ASP A 217 -1.96 -14.49 5.43
C ASP A 217 -3.29 -14.37 4.66
N TYR A 218 -3.75 -13.14 4.38
CA TYR A 218 -4.91 -12.88 3.51
C TYR A 218 -4.65 -13.31 2.07
N CYS A 219 -3.46 -13.03 1.53
CA CYS A 219 -3.07 -13.39 0.16
C CYS A 219 -2.88 -14.90 -0.07
N ARG A 220 -3.08 -15.77 0.94
CA ARG A 220 -3.11 -17.22 0.74
C ARG A 220 -4.39 -17.69 0.06
N ALA A 221 -5.48 -16.95 0.21
CA ALA A 221 -6.76 -17.33 -0.35
C ALA A 221 -6.74 -17.28 -1.88
N SER A 222 -7.46 -18.19 -2.50
CA SER A 222 -7.70 -18.21 -3.94
C SER A 222 -9.08 -18.82 -4.20
N ILE A 223 -10.03 -17.98 -4.59
CA ILE A 223 -11.40 -18.40 -4.89
C ILE A 223 -11.58 -18.30 -6.40
N ILE A 224 -11.95 -19.42 -7.03
CA ILE A 224 -12.28 -19.49 -8.44
C ILE A 224 -13.79 -19.66 -8.56
N TYR A 225 -14.47 -18.67 -9.14
CA TYR A 225 -15.87 -18.81 -9.52
C TYR A 225 -15.97 -19.45 -10.90
N ASP A 226 -16.62 -20.60 -10.96
CA ASP A 226 -16.89 -21.30 -12.22
C ASP A 226 -18.13 -20.68 -12.88
N MET A 227 -17.92 -19.80 -13.87
CA MET A 227 -18.98 -19.00 -14.51
C MET A 227 -18.95 -19.21 -16.03
N PRO A 228 -19.42 -20.35 -16.55
CA PRO A 228 -19.23 -20.75 -17.95
C PRO A 228 -19.62 -19.65 -18.95
N PRO A 229 -18.84 -19.45 -20.03
CA PRO A 229 -17.63 -20.17 -20.41
C PRO A 229 -16.35 -19.63 -19.75
N GLN A 230 -16.47 -18.66 -18.85
CA GLN A 230 -15.34 -17.99 -18.20
C GLN A 230 -15.14 -18.49 -16.77
N GLN A 231 -14.03 -18.10 -16.17
CA GLN A 231 -13.81 -18.23 -14.74
C GLN A 231 -13.43 -16.87 -14.21
N GLU A 232 -13.95 -16.52 -13.03
CA GLU A 232 -13.52 -15.34 -12.31
C GLU A 232 -12.61 -15.78 -11.17
N VAL A 233 -11.46 -15.13 -11.06
CA VAL A 233 -10.45 -15.52 -10.09
C VAL A 233 -10.26 -14.38 -9.10
N VAL A 234 -10.53 -14.66 -7.83
CA VAL A 234 -10.15 -13.82 -6.70
C VAL A 234 -8.86 -14.39 -6.13
N ASP A 235 -7.74 -13.86 -6.57
CA ASP A 235 -6.40 -14.27 -6.16
C ASP A 235 -5.68 -13.18 -5.34
N LYS A 236 -4.47 -13.49 -4.91
CA LYS A 236 -3.58 -12.59 -4.18
C LYS A 236 -3.36 -11.24 -4.86
N GLN A 237 -3.39 -11.15 -6.19
CA GLN A 237 -3.23 -9.88 -6.89
C GLN A 237 -4.45 -9.01 -6.63
N LEU A 238 -5.66 -9.53 -6.80
CA LEU A 238 -6.88 -8.80 -6.48
C LEU A 238 -6.98 -8.50 -4.98
N ILE A 239 -6.77 -9.51 -4.12
CA ILE A 239 -6.83 -9.37 -2.67
C ILE A 239 -5.84 -8.31 -2.17
N SER A 240 -4.63 -8.20 -2.76
CA SER A 240 -3.65 -7.18 -2.36
C SER A 240 -4.17 -5.75 -2.50
N THR A 241 -5.15 -5.51 -3.39
CA THR A 241 -5.77 -4.19 -3.58
C THR A 241 -6.76 -3.83 -2.46
N TRP A 242 -7.23 -4.83 -1.71
CA TRP A 242 -8.14 -4.68 -0.57
C TRP A 242 -7.44 -4.56 0.78
N LEU A 243 -6.11 -4.48 0.76
CA LEU A 243 -5.29 -4.47 1.96
C LEU A 243 -4.56 -3.13 2.09
N SER A 244 -4.57 -2.57 3.29
CA SER A 244 -3.75 -1.41 3.64
C SER A 244 -3.20 -1.53 5.05
N TRP A 245 -2.39 -0.56 5.47
CA TRP A 245 -1.93 -0.44 6.84
C TRP A 245 -1.79 1.02 7.23
N ASP A 246 -1.89 1.30 8.53
CA ASP A 246 -1.72 2.65 9.08
C ASP A 246 -0.26 3.00 9.40
N GLU A 247 -0.04 4.20 9.94
CA GLU A 247 1.29 4.69 10.37
C GLU A 247 1.91 3.88 11.52
N ASN A 248 1.16 2.97 12.14
CA ASN A 248 1.59 2.08 13.22
C ASN A 248 1.71 0.63 12.76
N MET A 249 1.60 0.37 11.45
CA MET A 249 1.64 -0.95 10.83
C MET A 249 0.45 -1.85 11.22
N ASN A 250 -0.67 -1.26 11.64
CA ASN A 250 -1.91 -2.01 11.81
C ASN A 250 -2.53 -2.29 10.45
N VAL A 251 -2.72 -3.56 10.12
CA VAL A 251 -3.29 -4.00 8.84
C VAL A 251 -4.80 -3.86 8.85
N THR A 252 -5.34 -3.33 7.75
CA THR A 252 -6.77 -3.20 7.48
C THR A 252 -7.11 -4.00 6.23
N PHE A 253 -8.17 -4.81 6.34
CA PHE A 253 -8.81 -5.47 5.20
C PHE A 253 -10.13 -4.75 4.89
N HIS A 254 -10.22 -4.19 3.69
CA HIS A 254 -11.34 -3.36 3.24
C HIS A 254 -12.48 -4.23 2.71
N GLU A 255 -13.30 -4.73 3.63
CA GLU A 255 -14.45 -5.59 3.28
C GLU A 255 -15.50 -4.89 2.39
N ASP A 256 -15.61 -3.56 2.45
CA ASP A 256 -16.46 -2.76 1.58
C ASP A 256 -16.04 -2.89 0.11
N GLN A 257 -14.74 -2.97 -0.18
CA GLN A 257 -14.24 -3.20 -1.53
C GLN A 257 -14.56 -4.60 -2.04
N VAL A 258 -14.62 -5.60 -1.14
CA VAL A 258 -15.08 -6.96 -1.48
C VAL A 258 -16.57 -6.97 -1.83
N ARG A 259 -17.39 -6.25 -1.06
CA ARG A 259 -18.83 -6.11 -1.34
C ARG A 259 -19.06 -5.40 -2.68
N GLU A 260 -18.30 -4.34 -2.95
CA GLU A 260 -18.36 -3.64 -4.24
C GLU A 260 -17.94 -4.55 -5.42
N TYR A 261 -16.89 -5.36 -5.23
CA TYR A 261 -16.51 -6.36 -6.21
C TYR A 261 -17.65 -7.36 -6.47
N MET A 262 -18.32 -7.85 -5.43
CA MET A 262 -19.45 -8.78 -5.59
C MET A 262 -20.67 -8.14 -6.26
N ASN A 263 -20.95 -6.86 -6.01
CA ASN A 263 -21.99 -6.13 -6.74
C ASN A 263 -21.70 -6.07 -8.24
N GLN A 264 -20.45 -5.78 -8.61
CA GLN A 264 -20.03 -5.73 -10.02
C GLN A 264 -20.01 -7.12 -10.66
N PHE A 265 -19.57 -8.13 -9.91
CA PHE A 265 -19.64 -9.53 -10.31
C PHE A 265 -21.08 -9.93 -10.61
N ALA A 266 -22.02 -9.65 -9.72
CA ALA A 266 -23.44 -9.94 -9.94
C ALA A 266 -23.96 -9.20 -11.17
N ALA A 267 -23.78 -7.88 -11.26
CA ALA A 267 -24.24 -7.09 -12.40
C ALA A 267 -23.70 -7.57 -13.77
N LYS A 268 -22.54 -8.23 -13.80
CA LYS A 268 -21.98 -8.83 -15.02
C LYS A 268 -22.75 -10.07 -15.49
N TYR A 269 -23.25 -10.88 -14.55
CA TYR A 269 -23.84 -12.20 -14.82
C TYR A 269 -25.35 -12.25 -14.65
N GLU A 270 -25.95 -11.23 -14.05
CA GLU A 270 -27.38 -11.12 -13.91
C GLU A 270 -28.06 -10.80 -15.24
N THR A 271 -29.13 -11.56 -15.49
CA THR A 271 -29.95 -11.37 -16.69
C THR A 271 -31.40 -11.07 -16.32
N LEU A 272 -31.81 -11.29 -15.07
CA LEU A 272 -33.15 -10.96 -14.59
C LEU A 272 -33.49 -9.48 -14.90
N TYR A 273 -34.65 -9.25 -15.52
CA TYR A 273 -35.10 -7.95 -16.05
C TYR A 273 -34.26 -7.33 -17.18
N GLY A 274 -33.11 -7.91 -17.52
CA GLY A 274 -32.21 -7.42 -18.55
C GLY A 274 -32.74 -7.62 -19.98
N THR A 275 -32.16 -6.86 -20.91
CA THR A 275 -32.43 -6.98 -22.34
C THR A 275 -31.54 -8.04 -22.97
N ARG A 276 -32.13 -8.99 -23.70
CA ARG A 276 -31.42 -10.03 -24.44
C ARG A 276 -31.73 -9.94 -25.94
N PRO A 277 -30.75 -10.18 -26.82
CA PRO A 277 -31.00 -10.32 -28.25
C PRO A 277 -31.76 -11.62 -28.54
N LEU A 278 -32.60 -11.58 -29.57
CA LEU A 278 -33.34 -12.73 -30.08
C LEU A 278 -33.32 -12.69 -31.62
N THR A 279 -33.29 -13.87 -32.25
CA THR A 279 -33.59 -13.99 -33.68
C THR A 279 -34.79 -14.90 -33.83
N THR A 280 -35.88 -14.35 -34.38
CA THR A 280 -37.11 -15.11 -34.55
C THR A 280 -36.92 -16.26 -35.55
N PRO A 281 -37.78 -17.29 -35.54
CA PRO A 281 -37.73 -18.37 -36.54
C PRO A 281 -37.82 -17.90 -37.99
N TRP A 282 -38.41 -16.72 -38.24
CA TRP A 282 -38.45 -16.10 -39.56
C TRP A 282 -37.19 -15.27 -39.91
N GLY A 283 -36.17 -15.28 -39.05
CA GLY A 283 -34.88 -14.63 -39.29
C GLY A 283 -34.86 -13.13 -38.97
N LYS A 284 -35.89 -12.59 -38.30
CA LYS A 284 -35.92 -11.19 -37.83
C LYS A 284 -35.07 -11.09 -36.56
N ALA A 285 -34.07 -10.23 -36.58
CA ALA A 285 -33.34 -9.85 -35.37
C ALA A 285 -34.19 -8.88 -34.54
N THR A 286 -34.33 -9.16 -33.25
CA THR A 286 -35.08 -8.36 -32.27
C THR A 286 -34.43 -8.48 -30.89
N GLU A 287 -35.06 -7.90 -29.88
CA GLU A 287 -34.65 -7.99 -28.49
C GLU A 287 -35.87 -8.17 -27.57
N VAL A 288 -35.65 -8.76 -26.41
CA VAL A 288 -36.64 -8.90 -25.35
C VAL A 288 -36.09 -8.31 -24.06
N SER A 289 -36.91 -7.56 -23.34
CA SER A 289 -36.54 -6.92 -22.07
C SER A 289 -37.62 -7.14 -21.02
N GLY A 290 -37.21 -7.23 -19.76
CA GLY A 290 -38.11 -7.48 -18.64
C GLY A 290 -38.49 -8.95 -18.46
N GLY A 291 -39.63 -9.17 -17.80
CA GLY A 291 -40.07 -10.49 -17.34
C GLY A 291 -39.40 -10.94 -16.05
N THR A 292 -39.76 -12.13 -15.57
CA THR A 292 -39.33 -12.68 -14.28
C THR A 292 -38.31 -13.81 -14.41
N TYR A 293 -37.92 -14.17 -15.62
CA TYR A 293 -36.93 -15.21 -15.88
C TYR A 293 -35.52 -14.63 -16.02
N GLY A 294 -34.51 -15.34 -15.51
CA GLY A 294 -33.11 -15.01 -15.65
C GLY A 294 -32.25 -15.40 -14.45
N TRP A 295 -30.95 -15.21 -14.57
CA TRP A 295 -29.97 -15.34 -13.51
C TRP A 295 -30.08 -14.16 -12.55
N ALA A 296 -30.13 -14.47 -11.25
CA ALA A 296 -30.00 -13.52 -10.16
C ALA A 296 -29.08 -14.13 -9.10
N ILE A 297 -27.99 -13.44 -8.77
CA ILE A 297 -26.98 -13.93 -7.83
C ILE A 297 -27.34 -13.42 -6.44
N ASP A 298 -27.08 -14.19 -5.38
CA ASP A 298 -27.21 -13.68 -4.00
C ASP A 298 -25.88 -13.02 -3.61
N GLU A 299 -25.64 -11.82 -4.15
CA GLU A 299 -24.38 -11.08 -4.04
C GLU A 299 -24.09 -10.67 -2.60
N ALA A 300 -25.14 -10.34 -1.84
CA ALA A 300 -25.02 -9.98 -0.44
C ALA A 300 -24.58 -11.17 0.41
N ALA A 301 -25.19 -12.36 0.22
CA ALA A 301 -24.77 -13.55 0.94
C ALA A 301 -23.36 -14.00 0.52
N GLU A 302 -23.04 -13.94 -0.77
CA GLU A 302 -21.73 -14.37 -1.27
C GLU A 302 -20.60 -13.44 -0.82
N ALA A 303 -20.81 -12.13 -0.73
CA ALA A 303 -19.79 -11.21 -0.23
C ALA A 303 -19.32 -11.57 1.19
N GLU A 304 -20.24 -11.96 2.07
CA GLU A 304 -19.90 -12.38 3.44
C GLU A 304 -19.11 -13.71 3.44
N VAL A 305 -19.47 -14.64 2.57
CA VAL A 305 -18.73 -15.90 2.41
C VAL A 305 -17.33 -15.66 1.84
N LEU A 306 -17.19 -14.77 0.86
CA LEU A 306 -15.90 -14.41 0.26
C LEU A 306 -14.98 -13.73 1.28
N ILE A 307 -15.50 -12.79 2.07
CA ILE A 307 -14.76 -12.13 3.17
C ILE A 307 -14.24 -13.18 4.16
N ALA A 308 -15.09 -14.13 4.57
CA ALA A 308 -14.70 -15.20 5.48
C ALA A 308 -13.64 -16.12 4.86
N SER A 309 -13.79 -16.47 3.58
CA SER A 309 -12.85 -17.31 2.83
C SER A 309 -11.46 -16.67 2.74
N ILE A 310 -11.42 -15.35 2.47
CA ILE A 310 -10.16 -14.58 2.42
C ILE A 310 -9.48 -14.53 3.79
N LYS A 311 -10.25 -14.30 4.87
CA LYS A 311 -9.73 -14.33 6.25
C LYS A 311 -9.16 -15.69 6.65
N ASN A 312 -9.77 -16.78 6.18
CA ASN A 312 -9.33 -18.14 6.48
C ASN A 312 -8.17 -18.61 5.59
N GLY A 313 -7.94 -17.94 4.46
CA GLY A 313 -6.93 -18.37 3.49
C GLY A 313 -7.40 -19.56 2.63
N ASP A 314 -8.70 -19.66 2.37
CA ASP A 314 -9.30 -20.80 1.67
C ASP A 314 -8.91 -20.83 0.18
N ILE A 315 -8.71 -22.04 -0.35
CA ILE A 315 -8.46 -22.29 -1.78
C ILE A 315 -9.59 -23.18 -2.29
N VAL A 316 -10.50 -22.61 -3.07
CA VAL A 316 -11.73 -23.29 -3.48
C VAL A 316 -12.19 -22.88 -4.88
N THR A 317 -12.82 -23.82 -5.58
CA THR A 317 -13.56 -23.57 -6.82
C THR A 317 -15.04 -23.82 -6.55
N LYS A 318 -15.90 -22.85 -6.87
CA LYS A 318 -17.34 -22.94 -6.61
C LYS A 318 -18.16 -22.10 -7.58
N GLU A 319 -19.46 -22.34 -7.61
CA GLU A 319 -20.44 -21.37 -8.13
C GLU A 319 -20.88 -20.43 -7.00
N PRO A 320 -21.30 -19.19 -7.31
CA PRO A 320 -21.96 -18.34 -6.32
C PRO A 320 -23.35 -18.90 -5.96
N PRO A 321 -23.91 -18.54 -4.80
CA PRO A 321 -25.32 -18.74 -4.50
C PRO A 321 -26.19 -17.94 -5.48
N TYR A 322 -27.32 -18.52 -5.89
CA TYR A 322 -28.28 -17.88 -6.79
C TYR A 322 -29.62 -17.72 -6.09
N ILE A 323 -30.22 -16.54 -6.22
CA ILE A 323 -31.63 -16.31 -5.92
C ILE A 323 -32.48 -17.01 -6.98
N GLN A 324 -32.05 -16.95 -8.24
CA GLN A 324 -32.72 -17.56 -9.38
C GLN A 324 -31.72 -18.03 -10.43
N ARG A 325 -32.04 -19.16 -11.07
CA ARG A 325 -31.25 -19.75 -12.16
C ARG A 325 -31.96 -19.64 -13.50
N ALA A 326 -31.18 -19.51 -14.56
CA ALA A 326 -31.63 -19.72 -15.94
C ALA A 326 -31.10 -21.04 -16.49
N ALA A 327 -31.36 -21.33 -17.78
CA ALA A 327 -30.98 -22.59 -18.40
C ALA A 327 -29.49 -22.64 -18.75
N VAL A 328 -28.93 -21.53 -19.27
CA VAL A 328 -27.54 -21.43 -19.73
C VAL A 328 -26.99 -20.02 -19.49
N HIS A 329 -25.65 -19.87 -19.52
CA HIS A 329 -24.95 -18.58 -19.42
C HIS A 329 -24.63 -17.96 -20.81
N GLU A 330 -25.42 -18.29 -21.83
CA GLU A 330 -25.32 -17.67 -23.15
C GLU A 330 -26.15 -16.37 -23.20
N ALA A 331 -25.97 -15.56 -24.25
CA ALA A 331 -26.77 -14.35 -24.46
C ALA A 331 -28.29 -14.64 -24.48
N GLN A 332 -28.65 -15.85 -24.93
CA GLN A 332 -29.98 -16.42 -24.82
C GLN A 332 -30.02 -17.36 -23.61
N ASP A 333 -30.20 -16.80 -22.42
CA ASP A 333 -30.06 -17.50 -21.14
C ASP A 333 -31.16 -18.55 -20.87
N TRP A 334 -32.25 -18.51 -21.64
CA TRP A 334 -33.31 -19.53 -21.64
C TRP A 334 -33.00 -20.77 -22.50
N GLY A 335 -31.89 -20.78 -23.24
CA GLY A 335 -31.46 -21.92 -24.04
C GLY A 335 -32.30 -22.17 -25.30
N LYS A 336 -32.27 -23.40 -25.83
CA LYS A 336 -32.78 -23.74 -27.17
C LYS A 336 -34.18 -24.34 -27.19
N THR A 337 -34.84 -24.44 -26.03
CA THR A 337 -36.18 -24.99 -25.90
C THR A 337 -37.06 -24.00 -25.15
N PHE A 338 -37.91 -23.29 -25.88
CA PHE A 338 -38.71 -22.18 -25.35
C PHE A 338 -39.91 -21.89 -26.25
N ILE A 339 -40.87 -21.15 -25.72
CA ILE A 339 -41.99 -20.58 -26.44
C ILE A 339 -41.61 -19.16 -26.86
N GLU A 340 -41.82 -18.79 -28.11
CA GLU A 340 -41.66 -17.42 -28.60
C GLU A 340 -43.02 -16.86 -29.00
N VAL A 341 -43.31 -15.62 -28.61
CA VAL A 341 -44.51 -14.88 -29.01
C VAL A 341 -44.08 -13.53 -29.58
N ASP A 342 -44.24 -13.36 -30.89
CA ASP A 342 -44.07 -12.06 -31.54
C ASP A 342 -45.41 -11.30 -31.44
N LEU A 343 -45.45 -10.31 -30.54
CA LEU A 343 -46.60 -9.47 -30.26
C LEU A 343 -46.93 -8.52 -31.41
N SER A 344 -45.98 -8.23 -32.31
CA SER A 344 -46.23 -7.42 -33.50
C SER A 344 -46.89 -8.24 -34.60
N GLU A 345 -46.40 -9.45 -34.82
CA GLU A 345 -46.90 -10.37 -35.86
C GLU A 345 -48.14 -11.17 -35.41
N GLN A 346 -48.46 -11.12 -34.11
CA GLN A 346 -49.55 -11.90 -33.50
C GLN A 346 -49.42 -13.40 -33.81
N TYR A 347 -48.19 -13.90 -33.61
CA TYR A 347 -47.82 -15.26 -33.95
C TYR A 347 -46.92 -15.85 -32.86
N MET A 348 -47.01 -17.16 -32.68
CA MET A 348 -46.19 -17.85 -31.68
C MET A 348 -45.59 -19.14 -32.23
N TRP A 349 -44.44 -19.50 -31.66
CA TRP A 349 -43.73 -20.74 -31.92
C TRP A 349 -43.42 -21.44 -30.61
N TYR A 350 -43.38 -22.76 -30.66
CA TYR A 350 -42.69 -23.57 -29.67
C TYR A 350 -41.47 -24.19 -30.34
N ILE A 351 -40.30 -23.85 -29.79
CA ILE A 351 -39.00 -24.26 -30.26
C ILE A 351 -38.49 -25.35 -29.32
N VAL A 352 -37.99 -26.46 -29.88
CA VAL A 352 -37.31 -27.53 -29.14
C VAL A 352 -35.99 -27.81 -29.82
N ASP A 353 -34.90 -27.74 -29.05
CA ASP A 353 -33.52 -27.91 -29.52
C ASP A 353 -33.19 -27.05 -30.76
N GLY A 354 -33.74 -25.84 -30.81
CA GLY A 354 -33.54 -24.87 -31.89
C GLY A 354 -34.40 -25.08 -33.12
N ASN A 355 -35.33 -26.05 -33.12
CA ASN A 355 -36.25 -26.32 -34.22
C ASN A 355 -37.68 -25.96 -33.83
N VAL A 356 -38.43 -25.34 -34.75
CA VAL A 356 -39.86 -25.11 -34.57
C VAL A 356 -40.59 -26.47 -34.63
N VAL A 357 -41.28 -26.82 -33.55
CA VAL A 357 -42.08 -28.06 -33.45
C VAL A 357 -43.59 -27.82 -33.41
N PHE A 358 -43.99 -26.59 -33.09
CA PHE A 358 -45.37 -26.13 -33.14
C PHE A 358 -45.39 -24.62 -33.39
N GLU A 359 -46.38 -24.15 -34.14
CA GLU A 359 -46.59 -22.72 -34.39
C GLU A 359 -48.06 -22.43 -34.66
N THR A 360 -48.53 -21.24 -34.30
CA THR A 360 -49.91 -20.81 -34.57
C THR A 360 -50.03 -19.29 -34.51
N ALA A 361 -50.99 -18.75 -35.25
CA ALA A 361 -51.46 -17.39 -35.04
C ALA A 361 -52.19 -17.28 -33.69
N VAL A 362 -52.08 -16.13 -33.04
CA VAL A 362 -52.66 -15.84 -31.72
C VAL A 362 -53.41 -14.50 -31.71
N VAL A 363 -54.10 -14.20 -30.60
CA VAL A 363 -54.60 -12.84 -30.31
C VAL A 363 -54.17 -12.46 -28.90
N THR A 364 -53.27 -11.49 -28.79
CA THR A 364 -52.74 -11.03 -27.51
C THR A 364 -53.62 -9.94 -26.89
N GLY A 365 -53.16 -9.39 -25.77
CA GLY A 365 -53.80 -8.30 -25.06
C GLY A 365 -54.05 -7.06 -25.90
N LYS A 366 -55.19 -6.39 -25.65
CA LYS A 366 -55.55 -5.17 -26.35
C LYS A 366 -54.57 -4.03 -26.02
N PRO A 367 -53.96 -3.37 -27.00
CA PRO A 367 -52.99 -2.29 -26.75
C PRO A 367 -53.58 -1.16 -25.91
N TYR A 368 -52.76 -0.57 -25.03
CA TYR A 368 -53.09 0.55 -24.13
C TYR A 368 -54.15 0.30 -23.05
N GLU A 369 -54.98 -0.74 -23.19
CA GLU A 369 -56.01 -1.10 -22.21
C GLU A 369 -55.56 -2.32 -21.38
N HIS A 370 -55.15 -3.40 -22.06
CA HIS A 370 -54.80 -4.67 -21.43
C HIS A 370 -53.62 -5.32 -22.17
N SER A 371 -52.55 -4.56 -22.38
CA SER A 371 -51.42 -5.02 -23.18
C SER A 371 -50.75 -6.24 -22.55
N THR A 372 -50.44 -7.24 -23.37
CA THR A 372 -49.56 -8.35 -22.96
C THR A 372 -48.17 -7.76 -22.71
N PRO A 373 -47.61 -7.92 -21.49
CA PRO A 373 -46.30 -7.37 -21.18
C PRO A 373 -45.22 -8.17 -21.92
N PRO A 374 -44.27 -7.52 -22.63
CA PRO A 374 -43.11 -8.22 -23.15
C PRO A 374 -42.20 -8.65 -21.99
N GLY A 375 -41.36 -9.64 -22.26
CA GLY A 375 -40.39 -10.15 -21.29
C GLY A 375 -40.14 -11.64 -21.44
N VAL A 376 -39.21 -12.14 -20.63
CA VAL A 376 -38.93 -13.56 -20.50
C VAL A 376 -39.57 -14.08 -19.22
N TYR A 377 -40.41 -15.10 -19.36
CA TYR A 377 -41.15 -15.72 -18.28
C TYR A 377 -40.95 -17.24 -18.33
N ASP A 378 -41.50 -17.95 -17.36
CA ASP A 378 -41.58 -19.40 -17.34
C ASP A 378 -43.01 -19.86 -17.15
N LEU A 379 -43.35 -21.01 -17.73
CA LEU A 379 -44.63 -21.64 -17.46
C LEU A 379 -44.71 -22.00 -15.98
N LEU A 380 -45.62 -21.37 -15.24
CA LEU A 380 -45.75 -21.58 -13.80
C LEU A 380 -46.35 -22.95 -13.48
N TRP A 381 -47.43 -23.28 -14.19
CA TRP A 381 -48.18 -24.53 -14.07
C TRP A 381 -49.11 -24.67 -15.28
N LYS A 382 -49.88 -25.77 -15.35
CA LYS A 382 -50.92 -25.95 -16.37
C LYS A 382 -52.12 -26.72 -15.83
N THR A 383 -53.33 -26.38 -16.25
CA THR A 383 -54.58 -27.09 -15.87
C THR A 383 -55.56 -27.17 -17.04
N THR A 384 -56.56 -28.04 -16.92
CA THR A 384 -57.64 -28.18 -17.89
C THR A 384 -59.00 -27.84 -17.28
N ASN A 385 -59.96 -27.45 -18.13
CA ASN A 385 -61.37 -27.23 -17.76
C ASN A 385 -61.53 -26.27 -16.57
N THR A 386 -60.97 -25.08 -16.69
CA THR A 386 -61.00 -24.04 -15.64
C THR A 386 -61.79 -22.81 -16.11
N VAL A 387 -62.15 -21.95 -15.16
CA VAL A 387 -62.79 -20.66 -15.44
C VAL A 387 -61.82 -19.56 -15.08
N LEU A 388 -61.43 -18.76 -16.07
CA LEU A 388 -60.63 -17.55 -15.86
C LEU A 388 -61.55 -16.44 -15.34
N VAL A 389 -61.10 -15.73 -14.31
CA VAL A 389 -61.90 -14.70 -13.62
C VAL A 389 -61.12 -13.40 -13.63
N GLY A 390 -61.74 -12.34 -14.15
CA GLY A 390 -61.16 -11.00 -14.19
C GLY A 390 -61.13 -10.30 -12.82
N ASN A 391 -60.62 -9.07 -12.80
CA ASN A 391 -60.58 -8.26 -11.59
C ASN A 391 -61.99 -7.95 -11.08
N ILE A 392 -62.12 -7.69 -9.78
CA ILE A 392 -63.40 -7.26 -9.21
C ILE A 392 -63.62 -5.79 -9.56
N VAL A 393 -64.76 -5.51 -10.20
CA VAL A 393 -65.23 -4.15 -10.47
C VAL A 393 -65.73 -3.55 -9.17
N PRO A 394 -65.06 -2.52 -8.59
CA PRO A 394 -65.38 -2.02 -7.24
C PRO A 394 -66.84 -1.57 -7.08
N GLU A 395 -67.44 -1.02 -8.13
CA GLU A 395 -68.79 -0.49 -8.13
C GLU A 395 -69.87 -1.59 -8.02
N THR A 396 -69.58 -2.78 -8.53
CA THR A 396 -70.55 -3.89 -8.59
C THR A 396 -70.22 -5.02 -7.61
N GLY A 397 -68.96 -5.13 -7.18
CA GLY A 397 -68.47 -6.26 -6.39
C GLY A 397 -68.35 -7.57 -7.19
N GLU A 398 -68.63 -7.55 -8.49
CA GLU A 398 -68.57 -8.70 -9.39
C GLU A 398 -67.31 -8.65 -10.26
N PRO A 399 -66.81 -9.80 -10.75
CA PRO A 399 -65.66 -9.82 -11.65
C PRO A 399 -66.01 -9.25 -13.03
N GLU A 400 -65.03 -8.58 -13.65
CA GLU A 400 -65.11 -8.03 -15.02
C GLU A 400 -65.52 -9.10 -16.04
N TYR A 401 -65.05 -10.34 -15.86
CA TYR A 401 -65.41 -11.47 -16.69
C TYR A 401 -65.28 -12.81 -15.95
N ARG A 402 -65.98 -13.82 -16.49
CA ARG A 402 -65.81 -15.24 -16.17
C ARG A 402 -65.81 -16.03 -17.47
N THR A 403 -64.69 -16.64 -17.82
CA THR A 403 -64.52 -17.29 -19.12
C THR A 403 -64.06 -18.74 -18.94
N PRO A 404 -64.90 -19.74 -19.27
CA PRO A 404 -64.49 -21.14 -19.26
C PRO A 404 -63.49 -21.40 -20.38
N VAL A 405 -62.41 -22.11 -20.07
CA VAL A 405 -61.35 -22.52 -21.01
C VAL A 405 -61.00 -23.98 -20.78
N ASN A 406 -60.67 -24.69 -21.86
CA ASN A 406 -60.30 -26.10 -21.81
C ASN A 406 -58.85 -26.30 -21.38
N TYR A 407 -57.95 -25.39 -21.74
CA TYR A 407 -56.52 -25.46 -21.43
C TYR A 407 -56.04 -24.12 -20.90
N TRP A 408 -55.38 -24.13 -19.75
CA TRP A 408 -54.81 -22.92 -19.14
C TRP A 408 -53.36 -23.15 -18.75
N MET A 409 -52.49 -22.24 -19.20
CA MET A 409 -51.03 -22.30 -19.11
C MET A 409 -50.48 -20.92 -18.69
N PRO A 410 -50.57 -20.55 -17.39
CA PRO A 410 -50.10 -19.26 -16.88
C PRO A 410 -48.58 -19.13 -16.92
N ILE A 411 -48.12 -17.95 -17.31
CA ILE A 411 -46.70 -17.56 -17.36
C ILE A 411 -46.38 -16.35 -16.47
N THR A 412 -47.39 -15.67 -15.93
CA THR A 412 -47.19 -14.59 -14.96
C THR A 412 -48.05 -14.80 -13.71
N TYR A 413 -47.56 -14.33 -12.57
CA TYR A 413 -48.33 -14.27 -11.33
C TYR A 413 -49.44 -13.21 -11.36
N SER A 414 -49.40 -12.29 -12.33
CA SER A 414 -50.48 -11.33 -12.60
C SER A 414 -51.66 -11.93 -13.36
N GLY A 415 -51.62 -13.23 -13.71
CA GLY A 415 -52.72 -13.93 -14.35
C GLY A 415 -52.70 -13.92 -15.88
N ILE A 416 -51.54 -13.73 -16.50
CA ILE A 416 -51.36 -13.81 -17.95
C ILE A 416 -50.83 -15.20 -18.33
N GLY A 417 -51.37 -15.75 -19.41
CA GLY A 417 -51.01 -17.09 -19.88
C GLY A 417 -51.61 -17.42 -21.23
N PHE A 418 -51.31 -18.63 -21.68
CA PHE A 418 -51.88 -19.20 -22.90
C PHE A 418 -53.17 -19.96 -22.59
N HIS A 419 -54.20 -19.77 -23.41
CA HIS A 419 -55.43 -20.58 -23.36
C HIS A 419 -56.18 -20.61 -24.69
N ASP A 420 -57.08 -21.58 -24.83
CA ASP A 420 -58.04 -21.61 -25.92
C ASP A 420 -59.04 -20.44 -25.83
N ALA A 421 -59.39 -19.88 -26.99
CA ALA A 421 -60.34 -18.78 -27.09
C ALA A 421 -61.37 -19.06 -28.19
N THR A 422 -62.32 -19.95 -27.93
CA THR A 422 -63.35 -20.37 -28.91
C THR A 422 -64.30 -19.24 -29.33
N TRP A 423 -64.25 -18.09 -28.64
CA TRP A 423 -65.02 -16.89 -28.97
C TRP A 423 -64.31 -15.96 -29.97
N GLN A 424 -63.01 -16.13 -30.20
CA GLN A 424 -62.30 -15.33 -31.19
C GLN A 424 -62.75 -15.72 -32.61
N PRO A 425 -63.10 -14.76 -33.48
CA PRO A 425 -63.60 -15.07 -34.83
C PRO A 425 -62.49 -15.51 -35.79
N ALA A 426 -61.24 -15.15 -35.50
CA ALA A 426 -60.03 -15.51 -36.22
C ALA A 426 -58.81 -15.29 -35.30
N PHE A 427 -57.61 -15.60 -35.77
CA PHE A 427 -56.35 -15.37 -35.05
C PHE A 427 -55.32 -14.70 -35.97
N GLY A 428 -54.39 -13.93 -35.39
CA GLY A 428 -53.32 -13.23 -36.11
C GLY A 428 -53.71 -11.84 -36.65
N GLY A 429 -52.72 -11.19 -37.30
CA GLY A 429 -52.88 -9.88 -37.93
C GLY A 429 -53.29 -8.78 -36.94
N GLY A 430 -54.04 -7.78 -37.42
CA GLY A 430 -54.43 -6.63 -36.60
C GLY A 430 -55.57 -6.88 -35.59
N LEU A 431 -56.01 -8.12 -35.38
CA LEU A 431 -57.23 -8.41 -34.62
C LEU A 431 -57.14 -7.96 -33.14
N TYR A 432 -55.94 -8.01 -32.55
CA TYR A 432 -55.69 -7.57 -31.19
C TYR A 432 -56.01 -6.09 -30.91
N TRP A 433 -56.01 -5.23 -31.95
CA TRP A 433 -56.40 -3.83 -31.81
C TRP A 433 -57.87 -3.64 -31.41
N SER A 434 -58.76 -4.46 -31.97
CA SER A 434 -60.21 -4.34 -31.77
C SER A 434 -60.78 -5.42 -30.85
N ASN A 435 -60.25 -6.64 -30.91
CA ASN A 435 -60.71 -7.82 -30.17
C ASN A 435 -59.59 -8.46 -29.33
N GLY A 436 -58.61 -7.65 -28.90
CA GLY A 436 -57.54 -8.11 -28.01
C GLY A 436 -58.07 -8.66 -26.69
N SER A 437 -57.28 -9.54 -26.07
CA SER A 437 -57.59 -10.13 -24.76
C SER A 437 -57.38 -9.14 -23.61
N HIS A 438 -57.63 -9.58 -22.37
CA HIS A 438 -57.24 -8.88 -21.14
C HIS A 438 -55.75 -9.12 -20.76
N GLY A 439 -54.87 -9.33 -21.73
CA GLY A 439 -53.43 -9.56 -21.55
C GLY A 439 -52.97 -10.98 -21.86
N CYS A 440 -53.87 -11.96 -21.81
CA CYS A 440 -53.58 -13.36 -22.16
C CYS A 440 -53.27 -13.57 -23.65
N ILE A 441 -52.66 -14.70 -23.98
CA ILE A 441 -52.38 -15.12 -25.34
C ILE A 441 -53.48 -16.10 -25.76
N ASN A 442 -54.47 -15.58 -26.49
CA ASN A 442 -55.58 -16.39 -26.99
C ASN A 442 -55.11 -17.27 -28.15
N MET A 443 -55.45 -18.56 -28.10
CA MET A 443 -55.08 -19.55 -29.10
C MET A 443 -56.31 -20.25 -29.70
N PRO A 444 -56.21 -20.78 -30.93
CA PRO A 444 -57.16 -21.78 -31.44
C PRO A 444 -57.27 -22.97 -30.47
N LEU A 445 -58.45 -23.58 -30.36
CA LEU A 445 -58.70 -24.66 -29.41
C LEU A 445 -57.78 -25.87 -29.60
N ASP A 446 -57.58 -26.28 -30.84
CA ASP A 446 -56.67 -27.36 -31.23
C ASP A 446 -55.19 -26.98 -30.97
N GLY A 447 -54.81 -25.74 -31.28
CA GLY A 447 -53.50 -25.19 -30.99
C GLY A 447 -53.18 -25.18 -29.48
N ALA A 448 -54.11 -24.71 -28.66
CA ALA A 448 -53.97 -24.68 -27.20
C ALA A 448 -53.80 -26.10 -26.63
N GLY A 449 -54.61 -27.06 -27.09
CA GLY A 449 -54.50 -28.45 -26.67
C GLY A 449 -53.18 -29.10 -27.09
N THR A 450 -52.71 -28.77 -28.30
CA THR A 450 -51.42 -29.25 -28.81
C THR A 450 -50.26 -28.71 -27.96
N LEU A 451 -50.18 -27.39 -27.77
CA LEU A 451 -49.15 -26.77 -26.92
C LEU A 451 -49.19 -27.33 -25.50
N TYR A 452 -50.38 -27.44 -24.90
CA TYR A 452 -50.58 -28.00 -23.55
C TYR A 452 -49.97 -29.40 -23.41
N SER A 453 -50.07 -30.23 -24.44
CA SER A 453 -49.50 -31.58 -24.44
C SER A 453 -47.97 -31.61 -24.55
N MET A 454 -47.37 -30.57 -25.12
CA MET A 454 -45.93 -30.49 -25.42
C MET A 454 -45.12 -29.85 -24.30
N ILE A 455 -45.66 -28.84 -23.61
CA ILE A 455 -44.90 -28.02 -22.65
C ILE A 455 -45.03 -28.50 -21.20
N SER A 456 -44.06 -28.17 -20.35
CA SER A 456 -44.07 -28.48 -18.91
C SER A 456 -43.75 -27.23 -18.06
N PRO A 457 -44.12 -27.19 -16.76
CA PRO A 457 -43.73 -26.09 -15.89
C PRO A 457 -42.23 -25.84 -15.94
N GLY A 458 -41.83 -24.57 -15.93
CA GLY A 458 -40.44 -24.14 -16.16
C GLY A 458 -40.06 -23.95 -17.63
N THR A 459 -40.92 -24.30 -18.60
CA THR A 459 -40.65 -23.99 -20.03
C THR A 459 -40.60 -22.46 -20.20
N PRO A 460 -39.48 -21.88 -20.68
CA PRO A 460 -39.39 -20.45 -20.88
C PRO A 460 -40.37 -19.95 -21.96
N ALA A 461 -40.94 -18.77 -21.76
CA ALA A 461 -41.81 -18.07 -22.68
C ALA A 461 -41.27 -16.65 -22.91
N VAL A 462 -40.90 -16.35 -24.15
CA VAL A 462 -40.26 -15.11 -24.60
C VAL A 462 -41.29 -14.32 -25.38
N MET A 463 -41.67 -13.15 -24.88
CA MET A 463 -42.65 -12.27 -25.53
C MET A 463 -41.99 -10.95 -25.92
N HIS A 464 -42.04 -10.59 -27.19
CA HIS A 464 -41.35 -9.42 -27.75
C HIS A 464 -42.16 -8.74 -28.86
N TYR A 465 -41.68 -7.59 -29.35
CA TYR A 465 -42.25 -6.87 -30.51
C TYR A 465 -41.38 -7.04 -31.77
#